data_AF-A0A2Z6AL29-F1
#
_entry.id   AF-A0A2Z6AL29-F1
#
_cell.length_a   1.000
_cell.length_b   1.000
_cell.length_c   1.000
_cell.angle_alpha   90.00
_cell.angle_beta   90.00
_cell.angle_gamma   90.00
#
_symmetry.space_group_name_H-M   'P 1'
#
loop_
_entity.id
_entity.type
_entity.pdbx_description
1 polymer ?
#
loop_
_entity_poly.entity_id
_entity_poly.type
_entity_poly.pdbx_seq_one_letter_code
_entity_poly.pdbx_strand_id
1 'polypeptide(L)'
;MKIDLNDYAYFAEVVTHGGFAAAGRALREPKSKLSRRIAGLEERLGLRLIERSSRRFRVTDTGQAFYERCRAMLAEAEQAEALVMQAQAEPHGRIRVRRQHQWHRFEVVI
;
A
#
# COMPACT_ATOMS: atom_id res chain seq x y z
N MET A 1 -17.08 -9.58 -9.88
CA MET A 1 -16.55 -8.88 -8.68
C MET A 1 -15.29 -8.12 -9.09
N LYS A 2 -15.39 -6.83 -9.45
CA LYS A 2 -14.21 -6.03 -9.85
C LYS A 2 -13.59 -5.42 -8.60
N ILE A 3 -12.39 -5.85 -8.26
CA ILE A 3 -11.61 -5.29 -7.16
C ILE A 3 -10.93 -4.03 -7.72
N ASP A 4 -11.28 -2.87 -7.18
CA ASP A 4 -10.65 -1.60 -7.53
C ASP A 4 -9.49 -1.36 -6.56
N LEU A 5 -8.26 -1.68 -6.98
CA LEU A 5 -7.06 -1.49 -6.14
C LEU A 5 -6.90 -0.04 -5.66
N ASN A 6 -7.43 0.91 -6.43
CA ASN A 6 -7.49 2.31 -6.05
C ASN A 6 -8.25 2.52 -4.73
N ASP A 7 -9.34 1.78 -4.47
CA ASP A 7 -10.10 1.93 -3.24
C ASP A 7 -9.30 1.45 -2.02
N TYR A 8 -8.48 0.41 -2.20
CA TYR A 8 -7.55 -0.06 -1.16
C TYR A 8 -6.39 0.90 -0.93
N ALA A 9 -5.83 1.49 -1.99
CA ALA A 9 -4.82 2.53 -1.88
C ALA A 9 -5.37 3.77 -1.15
N TYR A 10 -6.58 4.23 -1.52
CA TYR A 10 -7.23 5.34 -0.82
C TYR A 10 -7.50 5.04 0.65
N PHE A 11 -7.93 3.82 0.97
CA PHE A 11 -8.08 3.39 2.36
C PHE A 11 -6.74 3.42 3.12
N ALA A 12 -5.69 2.86 2.51
CA ALA A 12 -4.36 2.82 3.11
C ALA A 12 -3.84 4.23 3.41
N GLU A 13 -3.96 5.16 2.45
CA GLU A 13 -3.56 6.55 2.64
C GLU A 13 -4.38 7.27 3.73
N VAL A 14 -5.69 7.01 3.79
CA VAL A 14 -6.54 7.60 4.84
C VAL A 14 -6.16 7.12 6.23
N VAL A 15 -5.78 5.85 6.37
CA VAL A 15 -5.27 5.28 7.62
C VAL A 15 -3.88 5.83 7.94
N THR A 16 -2.95 5.83 6.99
CA THR A 16 -1.58 6.36 7.14
C THR A 16 -1.58 7.82 7.60
N HIS A 17 -2.43 8.65 7.01
CA HIS A 17 -2.54 10.07 7.35
C HIS A 17 -3.46 10.37 8.54
N GLY A 18 -4.13 9.36 9.11
CA GLY A 18 -4.98 9.51 10.28
C GLY A 18 -6.21 10.39 10.04
N GLY A 19 -6.69 10.49 8.80
CA GLY A 19 -7.91 11.24 8.51
C GLY A 19 -8.11 11.65 7.05
N PHE A 20 -9.38 11.77 6.67
CA PHE A 20 -9.80 12.11 5.30
C PHE A 20 -9.31 13.48 4.83
N ALA A 21 -9.14 14.46 5.73
CA ALA A 21 -8.66 15.79 5.37
C ALA A 21 -7.14 15.81 5.12
N ALA A 22 -6.38 15.01 5.87
CA ALA A 22 -4.94 14.89 5.67
C ALA A 22 -4.64 14.08 4.40
N ALA A 23 -5.32 12.94 4.23
CA ALA A 23 -5.19 12.13 3.02
C ALA A 23 -5.68 12.85 1.75
N GLY A 24 -6.78 13.61 1.81
CA GLY A 24 -7.24 14.42 0.67
C GLY A 24 -6.22 15.46 0.23
N ARG A 25 -5.44 16.03 1.15
CA ARG A 25 -4.34 16.95 0.82
C ARG A 25 -3.16 16.20 0.18
N ALA A 26 -2.81 15.02 0.69
CA ALA A 26 -1.71 14.21 0.14
C ALA A 26 -2.02 13.72 -1.28
N LEU A 27 -3.22 13.18 -1.49
CA LEU A 27 -3.67 12.61 -2.76
C LEU A 27 -4.20 13.66 -3.76
N ARG A 28 -4.34 14.93 -3.35
CA ARG A 28 -5.03 16.00 -4.11
C ARG A 28 -6.46 15.62 -4.54
N GLU A 29 -7.13 14.79 -3.74
CA GLU A 29 -8.48 14.31 -4.03
C GLU A 29 -9.50 14.91 -3.04
N PRO A 30 -10.71 15.29 -3.51
CA PRO A 30 -11.74 15.82 -2.63
C PRO A 30 -12.15 14.83 -1.55
N LYS A 31 -12.30 15.31 -0.31
CA LYS A 31 -12.83 14.52 0.83
C LYS A 31 -14.14 13.79 0.48
N SER A 32 -15.01 14.41 -0.32
CA SER A 32 -16.28 13.83 -0.76
C SER A 32 -16.08 12.56 -1.60
N LYS A 33 -15.06 12.55 -2.47
CA LYS A 33 -14.72 11.39 -3.29
C LYS A 33 -14.14 10.26 -2.44
N LEU A 34 -13.16 10.56 -1.59
CA LEU A 34 -12.55 9.59 -0.68
C LEU A 34 -13.59 8.96 0.26
N SER A 35 -14.45 9.78 0.86
CA SER A 35 -15.52 9.32 1.74
C SER A 35 -16.50 8.40 1.02
N ARG A 36 -16.85 8.69 -0.24
CA ARG A 36 -17.77 7.86 -1.05
C ARG A 36 -17.13 6.54 -1.45
N ARG A 37 -15.86 6.56 -1.86
CA ARG A 37 -15.10 5.34 -2.23
C ARG A 37 -14.94 4.41 -1.03
N ILE A 38 -14.53 4.94 0.12
CA ILE A 38 -14.38 4.15 1.34
C ILE A 38 -15.73 3.64 1.84
N ALA A 39 -16.80 4.45 1.79
CA ALA A 39 -18.14 3.96 2.15
C ALA A 39 -18.59 2.80 1.25
N GLY A 40 -18.39 2.90 -0.07
CA GLY A 40 -18.68 1.80 -1.00
C GLY A 40 -17.82 0.57 -0.74
N LEU A 41 -16.56 0.75 -0.32
CA LEU A 41 -15.70 -0.35 0.09
C LEU A 41 -16.20 -1.04 1.37
N GLU A 42 -16.58 -0.26 2.39
CA GLU A 42 -17.16 -0.77 3.64
C GLU A 42 -18.46 -1.53 3.38
N GLU A 43 -19.34 -1.02 2.50
CA GLU A 43 -20.57 -1.70 2.09
C GLU A 43 -20.29 -3.03 1.39
N ARG A 44 -19.30 -3.05 0.47
CA ARG A 44 -18.91 -4.28 -0.24
C ARG A 44 -18.32 -5.33 0.67
N LEU A 45 -17.56 -4.92 1.68
CA LEU A 45 -16.97 -5.80 2.69
C LEU A 45 -17.96 -6.18 3.80
N GLY A 46 -19.08 -5.45 3.91
CA GLY A 46 -20.07 -5.62 4.98
C GLY A 46 -19.54 -5.26 6.37
N LEU A 47 -18.42 -4.52 6.44
CA LEU A 47 -17.71 -4.24 7.69
C LEU A 47 -17.29 -2.78 7.75
N ARG A 48 -17.39 -2.20 8.95
CA ARG A 48 -16.86 -0.87 9.23
C ARG A 48 -15.38 -0.95 9.57
N LEU A 49 -14.56 -0.31 8.75
CA LEU A 49 -13.11 -0.29 8.92
C LEU A 49 -12.66 0.98 9.67
N ILE A 50 -13.43 2.06 9.56
CA ILE A 50 -13.11 3.34 10.18
C ILE A 50 -14.30 3.85 11.00
N GLU A 51 -14.03 4.15 12.27
CA GLU A 51 -14.96 4.85 13.15
C GLU A 51 -14.81 6.36 12.95
N ARG A 52 -15.80 6.94 12.28
CA ARG A 52 -15.90 8.37 12.02
C ARG A 52 -16.64 9.05 13.17
N SER A 53 -15.98 9.26 14.31
CA SER A 53 -16.51 10.20 15.30
C SER A 53 -16.15 11.62 14.87
N SER A 54 -17.08 12.57 14.95
CA SER A 54 -16.88 13.98 14.55
C SER A 54 -15.68 14.66 15.22
N ARG A 55 -15.14 14.04 16.28
CA ARG A 55 -14.00 14.53 17.07
C ARG A 55 -12.77 13.61 17.06
N ARG A 56 -12.88 12.37 16.60
CA ARG A 56 -11.77 11.41 16.57
C ARG A 56 -11.89 10.45 15.39
N PHE A 57 -10.82 10.37 14.61
CA PHE A 57 -10.62 9.33 13.61
C PHE A 57 -10.00 8.12 14.30
N ARG A 58 -10.68 6.98 14.27
CA ARG A 58 -10.15 5.72 14.81
C ARG A 58 -10.35 4.61 13.80
N VAL A 59 -9.32 3.80 13.61
CA VAL A 59 -9.37 2.60 12.77
C VAL A 59 -9.77 1.43 13.68
N THR A 60 -10.67 0.58 13.21
CA THR A 60 -11.06 -0.63 13.95
C THR A 60 -9.94 -1.67 13.90
N ASP A 61 -9.93 -2.66 14.79
CA ASP A 61 -8.92 -3.73 14.77
C ASP A 61 -8.93 -4.48 13.42
N THR A 62 -10.13 -4.73 12.88
CA THR A 62 -10.31 -5.27 11.53
C THR A 62 -9.77 -4.34 10.46
N GLY A 63 -10.00 -3.02 10.59
CA GLY A 63 -9.45 -2.01 9.70
C GLY A 63 -7.91 -2.00 9.71
N GLN A 64 -7.29 -2.23 10.87
CA GLN A 64 -5.85 -2.32 11.01
C GLN A 64 -5.28 -3.57 10.35
N ALA A 65 -5.88 -4.74 10.59
CA ALA A 65 -5.49 -5.99 9.92
C ALA A 65 -5.65 -5.89 8.40
N PHE A 66 -6.74 -5.24 7.95
CA PHE A 66 -6.99 -4.98 6.54
C PHE A 66 -5.96 -4.01 5.94
N TYR A 67 -5.60 -2.95 6.67
CA TYR A 67 -4.56 -2.00 6.28
C TYR A 67 -3.21 -2.69 6.04
N GLU A 68 -2.79 -3.57 6.94
CA GLU A 68 -1.52 -4.31 6.80
C GLU A 68 -1.50 -5.16 5.53
N ARG A 69 -2.61 -5.84 5.22
CA ARG A 69 -2.75 -6.63 3.99
C ARG A 69 -2.74 -5.77 2.73
N CYS A 70 -3.46 -4.63 2.75
CA CYS A 70 -3.45 -3.67 1.65
C CYS A 70 -2.04 -3.13 1.39
N ARG A 71 -1.29 -2.79 2.44
CA ARG A 71 0.07 -2.28 2.32
C ARG A 71 1.02 -3.33 1.74
N ALA A 72 0.91 -4.59 2.18
CA ALA A 72 1.70 -5.69 1.63
C ALA A 72 1.41 -5.89 0.13
N MET A 73 0.13 -5.87 -0.26
CA MET A 73 -0.28 -6.03 -1.65
C MET A 73 0.20 -4.88 -2.56
N LEU A 74 0.15 -3.64 -2.06
CA LEU A 74 0.68 -2.49 -2.80
C LEU A 74 2.20 -2.56 -2.94
N ALA A 75 2.91 -2.98 -1.89
CA ALA A 75 4.36 -3.17 -1.94
C ALA A 75 4.76 -4.28 -2.94
N GLU A 76 4.00 -5.38 -2.99
CA GLU A 76 4.21 -6.43 -3.99
C GLU A 76 3.97 -5.93 -5.43
N ALA A 77 2.94 -5.10 -5.63
CA ALA A 77 2.68 -4.49 -6.93
C ALA A 77 3.81 -3.54 -7.35
N GLU A 78 4.29 -2.69 -6.44
CA GLU A 78 5.44 -1.81 -6.67
C GLU A 78 6.71 -2.61 -6.98
N GLN A 79 6.94 -3.75 -6.31
CA GLN A 79 8.05 -4.64 -6.61
C GLN A 79 7.94 -5.26 -8.01
N ALA A 80 6.74 -5.69 -8.42
CA ALA A 80 6.51 -6.20 -9.76
C ALA A 80 6.77 -5.12 -10.83
N GLU A 81 6.32 -3.89 -10.60
CA GLU A 81 6.62 -2.76 -11.49
C GLU A 81 8.11 -2.43 -11.52
N ALA A 82 8.79 -2.47 -10.37
CA ALA A 82 10.24 -2.26 -10.27
C ALA A 82 11.02 -3.33 -11.04
N LEU A 83 10.60 -4.59 -11.00
CA LEU A 83 11.19 -5.67 -11.79
C LEU A 83 11.03 -5.43 -13.29
N VAL A 84 9.86 -4.98 -13.73
CA VAL A 84 9.62 -4.62 -15.14
C VAL A 84 10.45 -3.40 -15.54
N MET A 85 10.56 -2.38 -14.69
CA MET A 85 11.41 -1.22 -14.94
C MET A 85 12.90 -1.58 -14.98
N GLN A 86 13.36 -2.49 -14.12
CA GLN A 86 14.71 -3.03 -14.16
C GLN A 86 14.96 -3.84 -15.43
N ALA A 87 13.99 -4.66 -15.86
CA ALA A 87 14.06 -5.42 -17.10
C ALA A 87 13.99 -4.53 -18.36
N GLN A 88 13.27 -3.41 -18.32
CA GLN A 88 13.27 -2.41 -19.39
C GLN A 88 14.50 -1.49 -19.37
N ALA A 89 15.10 -1.29 -18.20
CA ALA A 89 16.38 -0.60 -18.03
C ALA A 89 17.57 -1.51 -18.37
N GLU A 90 17.35 -2.81 -18.60
CA GLU A 90 18.36 -3.70 -19.13
C GLU A 90 18.52 -3.40 -20.63
N PRO A 91 19.62 -2.74 -21.04
CA PRO A 91 19.70 -2.14 -22.34
C PRO A 91 19.89 -3.23 -23.38
N HIS A 92 19.36 -2.96 -24.56
CA HIS A 92 20.02 -3.24 -25.81
C HIS A 92 21.44 -2.61 -25.75
N GLY A 93 22.38 -3.26 -25.05
CA GLY A 93 23.67 -2.71 -24.68
C GLY A 93 24.28 -3.43 -23.46
N ARG A 94 25.23 -4.32 -23.72
CA ARG A 94 26.03 -5.10 -22.76
C ARG A 94 26.36 -4.32 -21.47
N ILE A 95 25.72 -4.66 -20.35
CA ILE A 95 26.22 -4.30 -19.03
C ILE A 95 27.02 -5.48 -18.46
N ARG A 96 28.32 -5.24 -18.25
CA ARG A 96 29.23 -6.21 -17.65
C ARG A 96 29.06 -6.16 -16.13
N VAL A 97 28.30 -7.11 -15.58
CA VAL A 97 28.17 -7.29 -14.12
C VAL A 97 29.49 -7.82 -13.57
N ARG A 98 30.23 -7.00 -12.82
CA ARG A 98 31.21 -7.52 -11.87
C ARG A 98 30.49 -7.85 -10.58
N ARG A 99 30.30 -9.15 -10.32
CA ARG A 99 30.05 -9.69 -8.98
C ARG A 99 31.20 -9.27 -8.07
N GLN A 100 30.91 -8.57 -6.98
CA GLN A 100 31.71 -8.68 -5.77
C GLN A 100 30.83 -9.39 -4.73
N HIS A 101 31.07 -10.70 -4.59
CA HIS A 101 30.66 -11.46 -3.43
C HIS A 101 31.09 -10.75 -2.15
N GLN A 102 30.23 -10.72 -1.15
CA GLN A 102 30.62 -10.92 0.25
C GLN A 102 29.38 -10.87 1.14
N TRP A 103 28.86 -12.04 1.56
CA TRP A 103 28.22 -12.38 2.85
C TRP A 103 28.06 -13.92 2.75
N HIS A 104 28.54 -14.77 3.67
CA HIS A 104 28.37 -14.78 5.12
C HIS A 104 29.49 -15.60 5.78
N ARG A 105 30.08 -15.08 6.85
CA ARG A 105 30.81 -15.92 7.82
C ARG A 105 29.77 -16.57 8.71
N PHE A 106 29.40 -17.80 8.39
CA PHE A 106 28.73 -18.70 9.33
C PHE A 106 29.77 -19.20 10.32
N GLU A 107 29.59 -18.90 11.60
CA GLU A 107 30.23 -19.64 12.67
C GLU A 107 29.67 -21.06 12.69
N VAL A 108 30.54 -22.05 12.51
CA VAL A 108 30.30 -23.43 12.95
C VAL A 108 31.53 -23.84 13.74
N VAL A 109 31.28 -24.04 15.03
CA VAL A 109 32.13 -24.69 16.03
C VAL A 109 32.37 -26.14 15.65
N ILE A 110 33.62 -26.56 15.51
CA ILE A 110 34.21 -27.77 16.16
C ILE A 110 35.69 -27.47 16.41
#